data_AF-A0A7W2A6M4-F1
#
_entry.id   AF-A0A7W2A6M4-F1
#
_cell.length_a   1.000
_cell.length_b   1.000
_cell.length_c   1.000
_cell.angle_alpha   90.00
_cell.angle_beta   90.00
_cell.angle_gamma   90.00
#
_symmetry.space_group_name_H-M   'P 1'
#
loop_
_entity.id
_entity.type
_entity.pdbx_description
1 polymer ?
#
loop_
_entity_poly.entity_id
_entity_poly.type
_entity_poly.pdbx_seq_one_letter_code
_entity_poly.pdbx_strand_id
1 'polypeptide(L)'
;MEETTDVYPGTTVLRNKLDIRDQKKLEKWERLMTAKRLAQLIKKPLSGSFDLAHLQKIHWYLFQDVYEWAGQIRKVVISKPPIFFVCHT
;
A
#
# COMPACT_ATOMS: atom_id res chain seq x y z
N MET A 1 15.80 -18.35 5.57
CA MET A 1 15.16 -17.05 5.84
C MET A 1 14.73 -16.53 4.49
N GLU A 2 13.45 -16.63 4.16
CA GLU A 2 12.94 -16.07 2.90
C GLU A 2 13.06 -14.55 2.98
N GLU A 3 13.91 -13.97 2.15
CA GLU A 3 13.85 -12.54 1.87
C GLU A 3 12.49 -12.27 1.21
N THR A 4 11.52 -11.83 2.00
CA THR A 4 10.23 -11.39 1.47
C THR A 4 10.43 -10.05 0.78
N THR A 5 10.92 -10.09 -0.46
CA THR A 5 10.96 -8.91 -1.31
C THR A 5 9.53 -8.51 -1.65
N ASP A 6 9.13 -7.29 -1.29
CA ASP A 6 7.81 -6.73 -1.64
C ASP A 6 7.64 -6.52 -3.16
N VAL A 7 8.70 -6.72 -3.94
CA VAL A 7 8.72 -6.68 -5.40
C VAL A 7 8.90 -8.08 -6.02
N TYR A 8 8.54 -8.23 -7.29
CA TYR A 8 8.88 -9.43 -8.06
C TYR A 8 10.38 -9.49 -8.35
N PRO A 9 11.01 -10.69 -8.30
CA PRO A 9 12.43 -10.86 -8.63
C PRO A 9 12.78 -10.26 -10.00
N GLY A 10 13.87 -9.51 -10.06
CA GLY A 10 14.34 -8.86 -11.29
C GLY A 10 13.51 -7.66 -11.74
N THR A 11 12.60 -7.15 -10.90
CA THR A 11 11.77 -5.97 -11.20
C THR A 11 11.77 -4.98 -10.05
N THR A 12 11.26 -3.77 -10.32
CA THR A 12 10.90 -2.79 -9.30
C THR A 12 9.39 -2.78 -9.00
N VAL A 13 8.64 -3.73 -9.55
CA VAL A 13 7.18 -3.76 -9.48
C VAL A 13 6.75 -4.48 -8.20
N LEU A 14 5.91 -3.82 -7.40
CA LEU A 14 5.38 -4.37 -6.16
C LEU A 14 4.48 -5.59 -6.42
N ARG A 15 4.61 -6.60 -5.57
CA ARG A 15 3.72 -7.76 -5.54
C ARG A 15 2.31 -7.29 -5.24
N ASN A 16 1.37 -7.71 -6.08
CA ASN A 16 -0.01 -7.25 -6.08
C ASN A 16 -0.94 -8.42 -6.37
N LYS A 17 -2.22 -8.29 -5.98
CA LYS A 17 -3.21 -9.36 -6.04
C LYS A 17 -3.50 -9.91 -7.45
N LEU A 18 -3.13 -9.17 -8.50
CA LEU A 18 -3.40 -9.52 -9.89
C LEU A 18 -2.17 -10.03 -10.65
N ASP A 19 -1.05 -10.29 -9.97
CA ASP A 19 0.24 -10.67 -10.59
C ASP A 19 0.67 -9.75 -11.74
N ILE A 20 0.36 -8.45 -11.65
CA ILE A 20 0.77 -7.48 -12.67
C ILE A 20 2.25 -7.16 -12.48
N ARG A 21 3.06 -7.43 -13.51
CA ARG A 21 4.52 -7.18 -13.53
C ARG A 21 4.96 -6.02 -14.43
N ASP A 22 4.01 -5.35 -15.06
CA ASP A 22 4.25 -4.11 -15.81
C ASP A 22 3.93 -2.91 -14.92
N GLN A 23 4.91 -2.02 -14.73
CA GLN A 23 4.80 -0.87 -13.83
C GLN A 23 3.65 0.08 -14.23
N LYS A 24 3.49 0.39 -15.52
CA LYS A 24 2.46 1.32 -15.99
C LYS A 24 1.06 0.74 -15.81
N LYS A 25 0.91 -0.57 -16.05
CA LYS A 25 -0.34 -1.30 -15.85
C LYS A 25 -0.71 -1.35 -14.38
N LEU A 26 0.26 -1.61 -13.49
CA LEU A 26 0.02 -1.59 -12.04
C LEU A 26 -0.40 -0.21 -11.57
N GLU A 27 0.29 0.86 -11.98
CA GLU A 27 -0.08 2.23 -11.62
C GLU A 27 -1.49 2.61 -12.07
N LYS A 28 -1.87 2.25 -13.29
CA LYS A 28 -3.23 2.52 -13.81
C LYS A 28 -4.28 1.79 -12.97
N TRP A 29 -4.02 0.54 -12.62
CA TRP A 29 -4.94 -0.26 -11.81
C TRP A 29 -5.04 0.28 -10.38
N GLU A 30 -3.91 0.54 -9.73
CA GLU A 30 -3.85 1.09 -8.38
C GLU A 30 -4.61 2.40 -8.28
N ARG A 31 -4.36 3.35 -9.21
CA ARG A 31 -5.07 4.64 -9.24
C ARG A 31 -6.59 4.48 -9.37
N LEU A 32 -7.04 3.57 -10.23
CA LEU A 32 -8.47 3.32 -10.42
C LEU A 32 -9.12 2.77 -9.15
N MET A 33 -8.51 1.77 -8.53
CA MET A 33 -9.06 1.11 -7.34
C MET A 33 -9.02 2.03 -6.13
N THR A 34 -7.91 2.73 -5.90
CA THR A 34 -7.78 3.69 -4.80
C THR A 34 -8.75 4.87 -4.96
N ALA A 35 -8.95 5.39 -6.17
CA ALA A 35 -9.94 6.45 -6.42
C ALA A 35 -11.37 6.01 -6.11
N LYS A 36 -11.74 4.77 -6.46
CA LYS A 36 -13.03 4.18 -6.10
C LYS A 36 -13.21 4.10 -4.58
N ARG A 37 -12.19 3.64 -3.85
CA ARG A 37 -12.23 3.54 -2.38
C ARG A 37 -12.25 4.92 -1.71
N LEU A 38 -11.50 5.88 -2.23
CA LEU A 38 -11.53 7.26 -1.75
C LEU A 38 -12.93 7.87 -1.90
N ALA A 39 -13.59 7.68 -3.05
CA ALA A 39 -14.97 8.14 -3.25
C ALA A 39 -15.96 7.51 -2.24
N GLN A 40 -15.73 6.26 -1.81
CA GLN A 40 -16.50 5.63 -0.74
C GLN A 40 -16.23 6.29 0.62
N LEU A 41 -14.96 6.57 0.94
CA LEU A 41 -14.57 7.22 2.19
C LEU A 41 -15.09 8.66 2.32
N ILE A 42 -15.14 9.41 1.22
CA ILE A 42 -15.71 10.77 1.22
C ILE A 42 -17.20 10.72 1.60
N LYS A 43 -17.94 9.72 1.12
CA LYS A 43 -19.37 9.55 1.43
C LYS A 43 -19.59 8.99 2.84
N LYS A 44 -18.76 8.04 3.25
CA LYS A 44 -18.83 7.38 4.54
C LYS A 44 -17.42 7.22 5.12
N PRO A 45 -16.95 8.23 5.88
CA PRO A 45 -15.65 8.18 6.51
C PRO A 45 -15.55 6.99 7.48
N LEU A 46 -14.34 6.45 7.63
CA LEU A 46 -14.06 5.49 8.69
C LEU A 46 -14.00 6.22 10.03
N SER A 47 -14.68 5.67 11.03
CA SER A 47 -14.57 6.16 12.40
C SER A 47 -13.28 5.66 13.04
N GLY A 48 -12.62 6.55 13.78
CA GLY A 48 -11.41 6.23 14.54
C GLY A 48 -10.86 7.45 15.27
N SER A 49 -9.74 7.25 15.97
CA SER A 49 -9.19 8.24 16.90
C SER A 49 -7.94 8.94 16.37
N PHE A 50 -7.71 8.88 15.05
CA PHE A 50 -6.49 9.39 14.39
C PHE A 50 -5.19 8.82 14.97
N ASP A 51 -5.26 7.60 15.50
CA ASP A 51 -4.12 6.82 15.96
C ASP A 51 -3.57 5.93 14.84
N LEU A 52 -2.50 5.18 15.15
CA LEU A 52 -1.90 4.23 14.21
C LEU A 52 -2.89 3.16 13.74
N ALA A 53 -3.79 2.72 14.61
CA ALA A 53 -4.81 1.73 14.25
C ALA A 53 -5.80 2.31 13.23
N HIS A 54 -6.21 3.56 13.39
CA HIS A 54 -7.05 4.26 12.43
C HIS A 54 -6.33 4.47 11.09
N LEU A 55 -5.06 4.85 11.12
CA LEU A 55 -4.25 5.00 9.91
C LEU A 55 -4.10 3.67 9.15
N GLN A 56 -3.84 2.56 9.85
CA GLN A 56 -3.80 1.23 9.25
C GLN A 56 -5.14 0.83 8.62
N LYS A 57 -6.27 1.15 9.27
CA LYS A 57 -7.61 0.92 8.69
C LYS A 57 -7.85 1.73 7.42
N ILE A 58 -7.44 3.00 7.40
CA ILE A 58 -7.54 3.86 6.21
C ILE A 58 -6.68 3.26 5.08
N HIS A 59 -5.43 2.90 5.38
CA HIS A 59 -4.52 2.30 4.40
C HIS A 59 -5.06 0.97 3.87
N TRP A 60 -5.56 0.08 4.75
CA TRP A 60 -6.22 -1.14 4.30
C TRP A 60 -7.38 -0.80 3.36
N TYR A 61 -8.26 0.10 3.76
CA TYR A 61 -9.46 0.39 2.99
C TYR A 61 -9.15 0.93 1.58
N LEU A 62 -8.13 1.78 1.45
CA LEU A 62 -7.70 2.34 0.17
C LEU A 62 -7.05 1.30 -0.76
N PHE A 63 -6.23 0.39 -0.21
CA PHE A 63 -5.36 -0.50 -0.98
C PHE A 63 -5.76 -1.98 -0.95
N GLN A 64 -6.84 -2.35 -0.26
CA GLN A 64 -7.30 -3.74 -0.08
C GLN A 64 -7.47 -4.53 -1.38
N ASP A 65 -7.76 -3.86 -2.50
CA ASP A 65 -7.96 -4.51 -3.80
C ASP A 65 -6.66 -4.66 -4.61
N VAL A 66 -5.55 -4.07 -4.15
CA VAL A 66 -4.28 -4.01 -4.90
C VAL A 66 -3.20 -4.84 -4.20
N TYR A 67 -3.06 -4.72 -2.88
CA TYR A 67 -1.94 -5.30 -2.13
C TYR A 67 -2.41 -6.24 -1.03
N GLU A 68 -1.73 -7.37 -0.84
CA GLU A 68 -2.00 -8.30 0.27
C GLU A 68 -1.63 -7.71 1.63
N TRP A 69 -0.60 -6.86 1.66
CA TRP A 69 -0.11 -6.19 2.86
C TRP A 69 -0.87 -4.90 3.19
N ALA A 70 -1.98 -4.60 2.50
CA ALA A 70 -2.73 -3.36 2.74
C ALA A 70 -3.11 -3.22 4.23
N GLY A 71 -2.69 -2.12 4.85
CA GLY A 71 -2.93 -1.84 6.28
C GLY A 71 -1.91 -2.44 7.23
N GLN A 72 -0.90 -3.15 6.73
CA GLN A 72 0.21 -3.64 7.53
C GLN A 72 1.33 -2.59 7.61
N ILE A 73 2.03 -2.56 8.74
CA ILE A 73 3.24 -1.75 8.90
C ILE A 73 4.36 -2.37 8.05
N ARG A 74 5.03 -1.52 7.25
CA ARG A 74 6.17 -1.93 6.45
C ARG A 74 7.31 -2.45 7.33
N LYS A 75 8.04 -3.45 6.83
CA LYS A 75 9.19 -4.07 7.52
C LYS A 75 10.54 -3.60 6.99
N VAL A 76 10.54 -2.79 5.93
CA VAL A 76 11.75 -2.30 5.26
C VAL A 76 11.90 -0.79 5.38
N VAL A 77 13.14 -0.32 5.55
CA VAL A 77 13.47 1.11 5.54
C VAL A 77 13.36 1.63 4.11
N ILE A 78 12.74 2.80 3.93
CA ILE A 78 12.62 3.46 2.64
C ILE A 78 13.22 4.85 2.72
N SER A 79 13.65 5.40 1.59
CA SER A 79 14.13 6.77 1.50
C SER A 79 13.50 7.50 0.33
N LYS A 80 13.29 8.80 0.53
CA LYS A 80 13.13 9.76 -0.56
C LYS A 80 14.27 10.75 -0.39
N PRO A 81 15.37 10.60 -1.14
CA PRO A 81 16.59 11.34 -0.89
C PRO A 81 16.35 12.85 -0.75
N PRO A 82 16.94 13.51 0.27
CA PRO A 82 17.92 12.98 1.23
C PRO A 82 17.31 12.34 2.51
N ILE A 83 15.98 12.17 2.59
CA ILE A 83 15.27 11.78 3.81
C ILE A 83 15.10 10.26 3.90
N PHE A 84 15.46 9.67 5.03
CA PHE A 84 15.18 8.27 5.38
C PHE A 84 13.96 8.18 6.30
N PHE A 85 13.11 7.19 6.06
CA PHE A 85 11.93 6.92 6.88
C PHE A 85 12.13 5.61 7.65
N VAL A 86 12.17 5.70 8.98
CA VAL A 86 12.32 4.53 9.88
C VAL A 86 11.06 3.69 9.94
N CYS A 87 11.21 2.36 10.06
CA CYS A 87 10.08 1.48 10.36
C CYS A 87 9.60 1.73 11.80
N HIS A 88 8.29 1.68 12.03
CA HIS A 88 7.78 1.54 13.39
C HIS A 88 7.97 0.07 13.82
N THR A 89 8.65 -0.13 14.94
CA THR A 89 8.76 -1.42 15.64
C THR A 89 7.49 -1.73 16.40
#